data_AF-A0A8C1VKF1-F1
#
_entry.id   AF-A0A8C1VKF1-F1
#
_cell.length_a   1.000
_cell.length_b   1.000
_cell.length_c   1.000
_cell.angle_alpha   90.00
_cell.angle_beta   90.00
_cell.angle_gamma   90.00
#
_symmetry.space_group_name_H-M   'P 1'
#
loop_
_entity.id
_entity.type
_entity.pdbx_description
1 polymer ?
#
loop_
_entity_poly.entity_id
_entity_poly.type
_entity_poly.pdbx_seq_one_letter_code
_entity_poly.pdbx_strand_id
1 'polypeptide(L)'
;HGTARLGTVVQNTEPVVHVRGQEPLTASMLAAAPLKEQKQLLGERLYPLIQALHPTLAGKITGMLLEIDNSELLHMLESPESLHSKVEEAVAVLQAHQAKELSAK
;
A
#
# COMPACT_ATOMS: atom_id res chain seq x y z
N HIS A 1 -23.27 45.72 -17.14
CA HIS A 1 -22.44 45.67 -15.93
C HIS A 1 -22.05 44.22 -15.66
N GLY A 2 -20.87 43.84 -16.14
CA GLY A 2 -20.27 42.55 -15.81
C GLY A 2 -19.25 42.74 -14.70
N THR A 3 -19.28 41.87 -13.70
CA THR A 3 -18.15 41.59 -12.80
C THR A 3 -18.27 40.14 -12.35
N ALA A 4 -17.52 39.27 -13.03
CA ALA A 4 -17.10 37.98 -12.51
C ALA A 4 -15.74 38.15 -11.81
N ARG A 5 -15.49 37.36 -10.75
CA ARG A 5 -14.21 37.02 -10.03
C ARG A 5 -14.40 37.11 -8.49
N LEU A 6 -13.86 36.24 -7.62
CA LEU A 6 -12.86 35.16 -7.70
C LEU A 6 -12.86 34.38 -6.35
N GLY A 7 -12.51 33.09 -6.37
CA GLY A 7 -11.62 32.44 -5.37
C GLY A 7 -12.34 31.76 -4.19
N THR A 8 -12.00 30.54 -3.76
CA THR A 8 -10.93 29.59 -4.09
C THR A 8 -11.43 28.25 -3.55
N VAL A 9 -11.72 27.28 -4.44
CA VAL A 9 -11.76 25.89 -4.00
C VAL A 9 -10.29 25.52 -3.79
N VAL A 10 -9.87 25.42 -2.52
CA VAL A 10 -8.61 24.74 -2.19
C VAL A 10 -8.81 23.29 -2.60
N GLN A 11 -8.41 22.98 -3.84
CA GLN A 11 -8.14 21.62 -4.25
C GLN A 11 -6.84 21.23 -3.54
N ASN A 12 -6.97 20.78 -2.30
CA ASN A 12 -5.89 20.05 -1.65
C ASN A 12 -5.66 18.81 -2.51
N THR A 13 -4.56 18.78 -3.25
CA THR A 13 -4.14 17.65 -4.06
C THR A 13 -3.65 16.55 -3.11
N GLU A 14 -4.59 15.91 -2.44
CA GLU A 14 -4.29 14.74 -1.60
C GLU A 14 -3.97 13.56 -2.53
N PRO A 15 -2.90 12.78 -2.30
CA PRO A 15 -2.69 11.55 -3.03
C PRO A 15 -3.81 10.58 -2.62
N VAL A 16 -4.80 10.42 -3.50
CA VAL A 16 -5.93 9.52 -3.26
C VAL A 16 -5.69 8.21 -3.98
N VAL A 17 -5.45 7.16 -3.19
CA VAL A 17 -5.37 5.80 -3.73
C VAL A 17 -6.80 5.27 -3.90
N HIS A 18 -7.25 5.20 -5.14
CA HIS A 18 -8.55 4.65 -5.50
C HIS A 18 -8.45 3.16 -5.81
N VAL A 19 -8.98 2.30 -4.92
CA VAL A 19 -9.25 0.89 -5.25
C VAL A 19 -10.72 0.74 -5.57
N ARG A 20 -11.02 0.27 -6.79
CA ARG A 20 -12.36 0.21 -7.38
C ARG A 20 -13.32 -0.58 -6.48
N GLY A 21 -14.31 0.10 -5.87
CA GLY A 21 -15.32 -0.51 -5.00
C GLY A 21 -15.09 -0.32 -3.49
N GLN A 22 -14.01 0.35 -3.09
CA GLN A 22 -13.75 0.74 -1.71
C GLN A 22 -13.64 2.27 -1.60
N GLU A 23 -13.96 2.81 -0.43
CA GLU A 23 -13.78 4.22 -0.08
C GLU A 23 -12.35 4.71 -0.45
N PRO A 24 -12.18 5.94 -0.95
CA PRO A 24 -10.87 6.46 -1.31
C PRO A 24 -9.94 6.48 -0.08
N LEU A 25 -8.76 5.85 -0.18
CA LEU A 25 -7.77 5.97 0.88
C LEU A 25 -7.05 7.31 0.69
N THR A 26 -7.37 8.29 1.53
CA THR A 26 -6.71 9.60 1.51
C THR A 26 -5.58 9.64 2.54
N ALA A 27 -4.52 10.40 2.25
CA ALA A 27 -3.44 10.64 3.21
C ALA A 27 -3.96 11.22 4.54
N SER A 28 -5.00 12.06 4.49
CA SER A 28 -5.65 12.65 5.66
C SER A 28 -6.37 11.62 6.53
N MET A 29 -7.09 10.67 5.92
CA MET A 29 -7.71 9.55 6.65
C MET A 29 -6.65 8.68 7.32
N LEU A 30 -5.56 8.41 6.61
CA LEU A 30 -4.44 7.65 7.15
C LEU A 30 -3.80 8.40 8.33
N ALA A 31 -3.50 9.69 8.18
CA ALA A 31 -2.89 10.50 9.22
C ALA A 31 -3.76 10.65 10.48
N ALA A 32 -5.09 10.62 10.34
CA ALA A 32 -6.03 10.69 11.46
C ALA A 32 -6.16 9.37 12.24
N ALA A 33 -5.88 8.23 11.61
CA ALA A 33 -5.98 6.91 12.22
C ALA A 33 -4.72 6.60 13.07
N PRO A 34 -4.83 5.78 14.13
CA PRO A 34 -3.67 5.30 14.87
C PRO A 34 -2.78 4.41 13.97
N LEU A 35 -1.46 4.38 14.23
CA LEU A 35 -0.47 3.66 13.39
C LEU A 35 -0.88 2.23 13.02
N LYS A 36 -1.48 1.50 13.96
CA LYS A 36 -1.97 0.13 13.72
C LYS A 36 -3.08 0.09 12.66
N GLU A 37 -4.03 1.01 12.71
CA GLU A 37 -5.09 1.13 11.69
C GLU A 37 -4.52 1.60 10.36
N GLN A 38 -3.53 2.50 10.35
CA GLN A 38 -2.86 2.92 9.12
C GLN A 38 -2.28 1.72 8.36
N LYS A 39 -1.57 0.84 9.07
CA LYS A 39 -1.06 -0.41 8.49
C LYS A 39 -2.18 -1.32 8.01
N GLN A 40 -3.26 -1.44 8.78
CA GLN A 40 -4.38 -2.28 8.40
C GLN A 40 -5.01 -1.80 7.09
N LEU A 41 -5.27 -0.50 6.98
CA LEU A 41 -5.85 0.14 5.79
C LEU A 41 -4.95 -0.01 4.56
N LEU A 42 -3.64 0.22 4.70
CA LEU A 42 -2.67 -0.01 3.62
C LEU A 42 -2.63 -1.49 3.20
N GLY A 43 -2.69 -2.39 4.18
CA GLY A 43 -2.71 -3.83 3.96
C GLY A 43 -3.91 -4.27 3.14
N GLU A 44 -5.10 -3.72 3.41
CA GLU A 44 -6.30 -4.03 2.64
C GLU A 44 -6.21 -3.58 1.18
N ARG A 45 -5.42 -2.54 0.88
CA ARG A 45 -5.19 -2.09 -0.50
C ARG A 45 -4.09 -2.86 -1.21
N LEU A 46 -3.03 -3.20 -0.49
CA LEU A 46 -1.90 -3.97 -1.03
C LEU A 46 -2.27 -5.44 -1.27
N TYR A 47 -3.03 -6.04 -0.36
CA TYR A 47 -3.36 -7.47 -0.39
C TYR A 47 -3.96 -7.94 -1.73
N PRO A 48 -5.01 -7.33 -2.31
CA PRO A 48 -5.56 -7.78 -3.59
C PRO A 48 -4.58 -7.63 -4.75
N LEU A 49 -3.72 -6.61 -4.72
CA LEU A 49 -2.69 -6.39 -5.75
C LEU A 49 -1.62 -7.49 -5.68
N ILE A 50 -1.15 -7.80 -4.46
CA ILE A 50 -0.17 -8.86 -4.22
C ILE A 50 -0.78 -10.23 -4.50
N GLN A 51 -2.05 -10.46 -4.13
CA GLN A 51 -2.76 -11.71 -4.38
C GLN A 51 -2.89 -12.02 -5.88
N ALA A 52 -3.05 -11.00 -6.72
CA ALA A 52 -3.05 -11.19 -8.17
C ALA A 52 -1.69 -11.67 -8.70
N LEU A 53 -0.58 -11.30 -8.06
CA LEU A 53 0.78 -11.71 -8.44
C LEU A 53 1.18 -13.06 -7.80
N HIS A 54 0.96 -13.21 -6.49
CA HIS A 54 1.43 -14.32 -5.67
C HIS A 54 0.33 -14.80 -4.72
N PRO A 55 -0.73 -15.49 -5.22
CA PRO A 55 -1.92 -15.83 -4.43
C PRO A 55 -1.61 -16.69 -3.19
N THR A 56 -0.65 -17.59 -3.28
CA THR A 56 -0.25 -18.50 -2.18
C THR A 56 0.52 -17.79 -1.08
N LEU A 57 1.30 -16.77 -1.41
CA LEU A 57 2.18 -16.06 -0.48
C LEU A 57 1.65 -14.66 -0.09
N ALA A 58 0.54 -14.23 -0.68
CA ALA A 58 0.00 -12.88 -0.54
C ALA A 58 -0.10 -12.41 0.91
N GLY A 59 -0.61 -13.23 1.81
CA GLY A 59 -0.72 -12.88 3.23
C GLY A 59 0.63 -12.65 3.90
N LYS A 60 1.63 -13.49 3.61
CA LYS A 60 2.98 -13.37 4.18
C LYS A 60 3.72 -12.17 3.60
N ILE A 61 3.66 -12.00 2.28
CA ILE A 61 4.28 -10.87 1.58
C ILE A 61 3.66 -9.56 2.07
N THR A 62 2.32 -9.47 2.13
CA THR A 62 1.64 -8.28 2.65
C THR A 62 2.07 -7.99 4.08
N GLY A 63 2.12 -9.01 4.96
CA GLY A 63 2.58 -8.86 6.33
C GLY A 63 4.00 -8.29 6.43
N MET A 64 4.93 -8.79 5.62
CA MET A 64 6.31 -8.30 5.57
C MET A 64 6.41 -6.87 5.01
N LEU A 65 5.64 -6.55 3.97
CA LEU A 65 5.63 -5.21 3.38
C LEU A 65 5.04 -4.18 4.36
N LEU A 66 4.08 -4.58 5.19
CA LEU A 66 3.51 -3.69 6.22
C LEU A 66 4.52 -3.27 7.30
N GLU A 67 5.67 -3.93 7.40
CA GLU A 67 6.76 -3.50 8.28
C GLU A 67 7.52 -2.27 7.75
N ILE A 68 7.40 -1.97 6.44
CA ILE A 68 8.02 -0.81 5.78
C ILE A 68 7.24 0.47 6.12
N ASP A 69 7.87 1.65 6.12
CA ASP A 69 7.24 2.95 6.34
C ASP A 69 6.00 3.23 5.48
N ASN A 70 5.02 3.92 6.08
CA ASN A 70 3.74 4.22 5.41
C ASN A 70 3.91 5.06 4.14
N SER A 71 4.88 5.97 4.11
CA SER A 71 5.19 6.77 2.92
C SER A 71 5.65 5.90 1.75
N GLU A 72 6.45 4.87 2.00
CA GLU A 72 6.90 3.95 0.96
C GLU A 72 5.75 3.05 0.49
N LEU A 73 4.92 2.58 1.43
CA LEU A 73 3.72 1.79 1.09
C LEU A 73 2.73 2.58 0.22
N LEU A 74 2.55 3.87 0.49
CA LEU A 74 1.76 4.76 -0.37
C LEU A 74 2.38 4.89 -1.76
N HIS A 75 3.69 5.11 -1.83
CA HIS A 75 4.40 5.17 -3.11
C HIS A 75 4.28 3.87 -3.91
N MET A 76 4.29 2.70 -3.27
CA MET A 76 4.05 1.41 -3.91
C MET A 76 2.60 1.26 -4.42
N LEU A 77 1.62 1.85 -3.74
CA LEU A 77 0.23 1.87 -4.21
C LEU A 77 0.05 2.77 -5.44
N GLU A 78 0.87 3.81 -5.56
CA GLU A 78 0.88 4.71 -6.72
C GLU A 78 1.74 4.18 -7.88
N SER A 79 2.76 3.38 -7.58
CA SER A 79 3.72 2.85 -8.55
C SER A 79 3.71 1.32 -8.61
N PRO A 80 3.09 0.71 -9.65
CA PRO A 80 3.04 -0.75 -9.78
C PRO A 80 4.43 -1.37 -9.95
N GLU A 81 5.40 -0.65 -10.54
CA GLU A 81 6.78 -1.14 -10.65
C GLU A 81 7.46 -1.22 -9.28
N SER A 82 7.26 -0.22 -8.42
CA SER A 82 7.77 -0.23 -7.04
C SER A 82 7.18 -1.38 -6.23
N LEU A 83 5.85 -1.57 -6.34
CA LEU A 83 5.17 -2.70 -5.71
C LEU A 83 5.75 -4.04 -6.18
N HIS A 84 5.88 -4.24 -7.49
CA HIS A 84 6.40 -5.48 -8.05
C HIS A 84 7.82 -5.76 -7.57
N SER A 85 8.71 -4.76 -7.62
CA SER A 85 10.10 -4.91 -7.13
C SER A 85 10.14 -5.34 -5.66
N LYS A 86 9.32 -4.72 -4.81
CA LYS A 86 9.28 -5.04 -3.38
C LYS A 86 8.66 -6.41 -3.08
N VAL A 87 7.66 -6.80 -3.87
CA VAL A 87 7.05 -8.13 -3.80
C VAL A 87 8.08 -9.20 -4.13
N GLU A 88 8.87 -9.04 -5.18
CA GLU A 88 9.92 -9.99 -5.56
C GLU A 88 11.02 -10.11 -4.49
N GLU A 89 11.45 -8.99 -3.89
CA GLU A 89 12.37 -9.02 -2.75
C GLU A 89 11.78 -9.81 -1.58
N ALA A 90 10.52 -9.56 -1.21
CA ALA A 90 9.85 -10.27 -0.13
C ALA A 90 9.71 -11.78 -0.42
N VAL A 91 9.42 -12.15 -1.67
CA VAL A 91 9.36 -13.55 -2.11
C VAL A 91 10.72 -14.23 -1.94
N ALA A 92 11.80 -13.60 -2.39
CA ALA A 92 13.15 -14.14 -2.26
C ALA A 92 13.53 -14.36 -0.78
N VAL A 93 13.20 -13.41 0.10
CA VAL A 93 13.42 -13.52 1.54
C VAL A 93 12.61 -14.68 2.14
N LEU A 94 11.32 -14.80 1.78
CA LEU A 94 10.46 -15.89 2.25
C LEU A 94 10.97 -17.26 1.81
N GLN A 95 11.44 -17.39 0.56
CA GLN A 95 12.01 -18.62 0.04
C GLN A 95 13.32 -18.99 0.76
N ALA A 96 14.22 -18.01 0.95
CA ALA A 96 15.46 -18.21 1.68
C ALA A 96 15.21 -18.65 3.13
N HIS A 97 14.26 -18.00 3.81
CA HIS A 97 13.87 -18.37 5.17
C HIS A 97 13.27 -19.78 5.21
N GLN A 98 12.39 -20.13 4.27
CA GLN A 98 11.75 -21.45 4.22
C GLN A 98 12.76 -22.58 3.92
N ALA A 99 13.71 -22.35 3.02
CA ALA A 99 14.79 -23.29 2.73
C ALA A 99 15.68 -23.52 3.97
N LYS A 100 15.96 -22.46 4.73
CA LYS A 100 16.72 -22.56 5.98
C LYS A 100 15.96 -23.33 7.07
N GLU A 101 14.67 -23.07 7.22
CA GLU A 101 13.81 -23.76 8.20
C GLU A 101 13.65 -25.26 7.90
N LEU A 102 13.63 -25.64 6.62
CA LEU A 102 13.58 -27.06 6.22
C LEU A 102 14.91 -27.78 6.42
N SER A 103 16.04 -27.10 6.26
CA SER A 103 17.37 -27.69 6.49
C SER A 103 17.75 -27.77 7.97
N ALA A 104 17.01 -27.09 8.86
CA ALA A 104 17.21 -27.11 10.31
C ALA A 104 16.36 -28.18 11.03
N LYS A 105 15.62 -29.01 10.27
CA LYS A 105 14.89 -30.19 10.75
C LYS A 105 15.60 -31.46 10.32
#